data_AF-A0A9N9I4X9-F1
#
_entry.id   AF-A0A9N9I4X9-F1
#
_cell.length_a   1.000
_cell.length_b   1.000
_cell.length_c   1.000
_cell.angle_alpha   90.00
_cell.angle_beta   90.00
_cell.angle_gamma   90.00
#
_symmetry.space_group_name_H-M   'P 1'
#
loop_
_entity.id
_entity.type
_entity.pdbx_description
1 polymer ?
#
loop_
_entity_poly.entity_id
_entity_poly.type
_entity_poly.pdbx_seq_one_letter_code
_entity_poly.pdbx_strand_id
1 'polypeptide(L)'
;MTLAARKLKNLERWSPRRFRKDALDRYKEMNIHYAAQLKQRTIGNYKWVFLGLVDRPKIVNIRSVQLGAFSDLTLQQVIVRFHSEQSLSVYNEKGKLIGGGPTKCYKVLEHVVFQRCLWDKDPNWLIYGYYFLPMPQLPPLPPDYISGQGTAESG
;
A
#
# COMPACT_ATOMS: atom_id res chain seq x y z
N MET A 1 4.59 -24.01 -8.53
CA MET A 1 4.05 -23.49 -7.26
C MET A 1 5.13 -23.64 -6.19
N THR A 2 5.47 -22.57 -5.46
CA THR A 2 6.54 -22.59 -4.45
C THR A 2 6.15 -23.42 -3.22
N LEU A 3 7.10 -24.05 -2.51
CA LEU A 3 6.87 -24.86 -1.30
C LEU A 3 6.01 -24.16 -0.23
N ALA A 4 6.20 -22.86 -0.04
CA ALA A 4 5.39 -22.04 0.87
C ALA A 4 3.91 -21.96 0.46
N ALA A 5 3.63 -21.86 -0.85
CA ALA A 5 2.26 -21.88 -1.38
C ALA A 5 1.60 -23.26 -1.21
N ARG A 6 2.38 -24.34 -1.19
CA ARG A 6 1.88 -25.70 -0.91
C ARG A 6 1.53 -25.87 0.58
N LYS A 7 2.36 -25.34 1.48
CA LYS A 7 2.11 -25.36 2.94
C LYS A 7 0.85 -24.56 3.31
N LEU A 8 0.58 -23.46 2.60
CA LEU A 8 -0.66 -22.67 2.74
C LEU A 8 -1.93 -23.42 2.36
N LYS A 9 -1.87 -24.29 1.34
CA LYS A 9 -3.04 -25.07 0.89
C LYS A 9 -3.43 -26.19 1.85
N ASN A 10 -2.47 -26.72 2.61
CA ASN A 10 -2.71 -27.86 3.50
C ASN A 10 -3.26 -27.47 4.87
N LEU A 11 -3.22 -26.19 5.24
CA LEU A 11 -3.68 -25.70 6.54
C LEU A 11 -5.09 -25.10 6.52
N GLU A 12 -5.64 -24.76 5.34
CA GLU A 12 -7.04 -24.36 5.14
C GLU A 12 -7.31 -24.08 3.65
N ARG A 13 -8.58 -23.82 3.27
CA ARG A 13 -9.07 -23.44 1.92
C ARG A 13 -8.48 -22.10 1.40
N TRP A 14 -7.16 -21.93 1.42
CA TRP A 14 -6.47 -20.75 0.91
C TRP A 14 -6.44 -20.77 -0.62
N SER A 15 -7.00 -19.73 -1.22
CA SER A 15 -7.01 -19.52 -2.66
C SER A 15 -6.26 -18.23 -3.00
N PRO A 16 -5.19 -18.29 -3.82
CA PRO A 16 -4.50 -17.09 -4.29
C PRO A 16 -5.42 -16.10 -4.98
N ARG A 17 -6.49 -16.58 -5.64
CA ARG A 17 -7.47 -15.71 -6.31
C ARG A 17 -8.34 -14.96 -5.30
N ARG A 18 -8.85 -15.68 -4.29
CA ARG A 18 -9.66 -15.10 -3.21
C ARG A 18 -8.83 -14.09 -2.41
N PHE A 19 -7.61 -14.48 -2.04
CA PHE A 19 -6.69 -13.61 -1.29
C PHE A 19 -6.41 -12.28 -2.00
N ARG A 20 -6.21 -12.26 -3.32
CA ARG A 20 -5.99 -10.99 -4.05
C ARG A 20 -7.18 -10.04 -3.95
N LYS A 21 -8.41 -10.57 -3.96
CA LYS A 21 -9.62 -9.77 -3.80
C LYS A 21 -9.68 -9.20 -2.38
N ASP A 22 -9.57 -10.07 -1.38
CA ASP A 22 -9.61 -9.70 0.02
C ASP A 22 -8.50 -8.70 0.39
N ALA A 23 -7.31 -8.84 -0.21
CA ALA A 23 -6.18 -7.93 -0.03
C ALA A 23 -6.46 -6.55 -0.63
N LEU A 24 -7.10 -6.47 -1.80
CA LEU A 24 -7.48 -5.21 -2.42
C LEU A 24 -8.54 -4.47 -1.60
N ASP A 25 -9.52 -5.20 -1.06
CA ASP A 25 -10.58 -4.62 -0.24
C ASP A 25 -9.98 -4.04 1.06
N ARG A 26 -9.12 -4.80 1.75
CA ARG A 26 -8.39 -4.30 2.93
C ARG A 26 -7.48 -3.12 2.63
N TYR A 27 -6.82 -3.12 1.47
CA TYR A 27 -5.99 -2.00 1.05
C TYR A 27 -6.79 -0.71 0.89
N LYS A 28 -7.99 -0.79 0.28
CA LYS A 28 -8.87 0.38 0.14
C LYS A 28 -9.40 0.85 1.49
N GLU A 29 -9.88 -0.07 2.31
CA GLU A 29 -10.41 0.22 3.65
C GLU A 29 -9.34 0.92 4.51
N MET A 30 -8.13 0.37 4.56
CA MET A 30 -7.01 0.97 5.30
C MET A 30 -6.70 2.39 4.80
N ASN A 31 -6.66 2.64 3.49
CA ASN A 31 -6.36 3.98 2.97
C ASN A 31 -7.46 5.00 3.27
N ILE A 32 -8.74 4.59 3.23
CA ILE A 32 -9.87 5.43 3.64
C ILE A 32 -9.75 5.79 5.12
N HIS A 33 -9.49 4.80 5.98
CA HIS A 33 -9.32 5.05 7.41
C HIS A 33 -8.09 5.90 7.71
N TYR A 34 -6.98 5.67 7.02
CA TYR A 34 -5.76 6.44 7.20
C TYR A 34 -5.97 7.91 6.83
N ALA A 35 -6.61 8.19 5.69
CA ALA A 35 -6.96 9.55 5.29
C ALA A 35 -7.88 10.24 6.32
N ALA A 36 -8.86 9.51 6.86
CA ALA A 36 -9.73 10.03 7.92
C ALA A 36 -8.97 10.30 9.23
N GLN A 37 -8.01 9.44 9.61
CA GLN A 37 -7.19 9.60 10.81
C GLN A 37 -6.22 10.78 10.70
N LEU A 38 -5.67 11.07 9.53
CA LEU A 38 -4.76 12.21 9.32
C LEU A 38 -5.40 13.56 9.69
N LYS A 39 -6.73 13.67 9.61
CA LYS A 39 -7.48 14.83 10.11
C LYS A 39 -7.17 15.16 11.57
N GLN A 40 -6.94 14.15 12.41
CA GLN A 40 -6.67 14.36 13.84
C GLN A 40 -5.23 14.84 14.11
N ARG A 41 -4.33 14.72 13.12
CA ARG A 41 -2.89 14.92 13.29
C ARG A 41 -2.31 16.11 12.50
N THR A 42 -3.10 16.72 11.62
CA THR A 42 -2.60 17.71 10.65
C THR A 42 -3.62 18.81 10.35
N ILE A 43 -3.17 19.86 9.64
CA ILE A 43 -3.91 21.12 9.38
C ILE A 43 -5.01 20.96 8.29
N GLY A 44 -5.34 19.73 7.87
CA GLY A 44 -6.23 19.51 6.72
C GLY A 44 -7.04 18.21 6.75
N ASN A 45 -8.19 18.25 6.07
CA ASN A 45 -9.04 17.11 5.79
C ASN A 45 -8.52 16.40 4.53
N TYR A 46 -8.02 15.17 4.69
CA TYR A 46 -7.53 14.36 3.58
C TYR A 46 -8.68 13.55 3.01
N LYS A 47 -8.82 13.58 1.70
CA LYS A 47 -9.76 12.74 0.95
C LYS A 47 -8.97 11.91 -0.05
N TRP A 48 -8.89 10.62 0.23
CA TRP A 48 -8.32 9.64 -0.67
C TRP A 48 -9.42 8.96 -1.48
N VAL A 49 -9.17 8.76 -2.78
CA VAL A 49 -10.10 8.10 -3.68
C VAL A 49 -9.35 7.06 -4.50
N PHE A 50 -9.88 5.83 -4.48
CA PHE A 50 -9.46 4.77 -5.38
C PHE A 50 -10.20 4.90 -6.72
N LEU A 51 -9.47 5.10 -7.82
CA LEU A 51 -10.06 5.25 -9.14
C LEU A 51 -10.09 3.92 -9.90
N GLY A 52 -9.01 3.15 -9.81
CA GLY A 52 -8.92 1.90 -10.56
C GLY A 52 -7.61 1.16 -10.40
N LEU A 53 -7.52 0.00 -11.02
CA LEU A 53 -6.29 -0.76 -11.16
C LEU A 53 -5.69 -0.50 -12.54
N VAL A 54 -4.42 -0.10 -12.59
CA VAL A 54 -3.65 -0.10 -13.83
C VAL A 54 -3.30 -1.53 -14.21
N ASP A 55 -2.87 -2.32 -13.23
CA ASP A 55 -2.62 -3.76 -13.38
C ASP A 55 -3.31 -4.57 -12.30
N ARG A 56 -3.61 -5.83 -12.62
CA ARG A 56 -4.14 -6.80 -11.65
C ARG A 56 -3.13 -6.98 -10.50
N PRO A 57 -3.56 -7.01 -9.22
CA PRO A 57 -2.67 -7.23 -8.08
C PRO A 57 -1.84 -8.51 -8.24
N LYS A 58 -0.53 -8.40 -8.05
CA LYS A 58 0.40 -9.52 -8.24
C LYS A 58 0.99 -9.92 -6.90
N ILE A 59 0.89 -11.21 -6.56
CA ILE A 59 1.61 -11.75 -5.40
C ILE A 59 3.07 -11.89 -5.80
N VAL A 60 3.94 -11.13 -5.13
CA VAL A 60 5.38 -11.08 -5.42
C VAL A 60 6.13 -12.14 -4.62
N ASN A 61 5.84 -12.22 -3.33
CA ASN A 61 6.52 -13.15 -2.45
C ASN A 61 5.55 -13.72 -1.42
N ILE A 62 5.78 -14.97 -1.04
CA ILE A 62 5.05 -15.68 0.00
C ILE A 62 6.09 -16.34 0.90
N ARG A 63 6.07 -15.98 2.18
CA ARG A 63 6.93 -16.58 3.20
C ARG A 63 6.06 -17.12 4.33
N SER A 64 6.54 -18.22 4.90
CA SER A 64 5.99 -18.79 6.11
C SER A 64 7.17 -19.16 6.99
N VAL A 65 7.15 -18.68 8.23
CA VAL A 65 8.20 -18.88 9.22
C VAL A 65 7.56 -19.54 10.43
N GLN A 66 8.17 -20.62 10.90
CA GLN A 66 7.80 -21.23 12.16
C GLN A 66 8.70 -20.64 13.24
N LEU A 67 8.09 -20.10 14.29
CA LEU A 67 8.80 -19.49 15.42
C LEU A 67 8.93 -20.54 16.52
N GLY A 68 10.15 -20.96 16.81
CA GLY A 68 10.42 -21.98 17.83
C GLY A 68 10.13 -23.41 17.39
N ALA A 69 10.19 -24.34 18.34
CA ALA A 69 10.08 -25.77 18.08
C ALA A 69 8.62 -26.23 17.83
N PHE A 70 7.64 -25.46 18.31
CA PHE A 70 6.22 -25.80 18.19
C PHE A 70 5.65 -25.33 16.84
N SER A 71 4.77 -26.13 16.25
CA SER A 71 4.25 -25.88 14.89
C SER A 71 3.12 -24.85 14.82
N ASP A 72 2.46 -24.59 15.94
CA ASP A 72 1.36 -23.64 16.10
C ASP A 72 1.82 -22.18 16.01
N LEU A 73 3.06 -21.87 16.40
CA LEU A 73 3.68 -20.54 16.29
C LEU A 73 4.15 -20.22 14.86
N THR A 74 3.27 -20.37 13.87
CA THR A 74 3.58 -20.10 12.47
C THR A 74 3.11 -18.71 12.04
N LEU A 75 4.05 -17.90 11.55
CA LEU A 75 3.81 -16.60 10.93
C LEU A 75 3.80 -16.75 9.41
N GLN A 76 2.87 -16.07 8.74
CA GLN A 76 2.76 -16.05 7.29
C GLN A 76 2.77 -14.62 6.78
N GLN A 77 3.57 -14.37 5.75
CA GLN A 77 3.68 -13.07 5.11
C GLN A 77 3.52 -13.20 3.60
N VAL A 78 2.75 -12.28 3.02
CA VAL A 78 2.54 -12.20 1.58
C VAL A 78 2.75 -10.77 1.13
N ILE A 79 3.66 -10.59 0.18
CA ILE A 79 3.89 -9.29 -0.45
C ILE A 79 3.04 -9.23 -1.72
N VAL A 80 2.17 -8.23 -1.80
CA VAL A 80 1.32 -7.97 -2.96
C VAL A 80 1.71 -6.65 -3.59
N ARG A 81 1.97 -6.67 -4.90
CA ARG A 81 2.16 -5.47 -5.70
C ARG A 81 0.83 -4.94 -6.17
N PHE A 82 0.50 -3.72 -5.78
CA PHE A 82 -0.62 -2.96 -6.30
C PHE A 82 -0.09 -1.91 -7.28
N HIS A 83 -0.76 -1.81 -8.43
CA HIS A 83 -0.51 -0.74 -9.40
C HIS A 83 -1.87 -0.14 -9.73
N SER A 84 -2.13 1.04 -9.19
CA SER A 84 -3.47 1.62 -9.13
C SER A 84 -3.47 3.11 -9.45
N GLU A 85 -4.60 3.57 -9.93
CA GLU A 85 -4.90 4.98 -10.14
C GLU A 85 -5.63 5.52 -8.91
N GLN A 86 -5.09 6.61 -8.37
CA GLN A 86 -5.54 7.19 -7.11
C GLN A 86 -5.58 8.71 -7.18
N SER A 87 -6.44 9.30 -6.36
CA SER A 87 -6.47 10.74 -6.12
C SER A 87 -6.37 11.02 -4.63
N LEU A 88 -5.59 12.05 -4.28
CA LEU A 88 -5.49 12.58 -2.93
C LEU A 88 -5.74 14.08 -3.00
N SER A 89 -6.70 14.53 -2.20
CA SER A 89 -7.05 15.95 -2.06
C SER A 89 -6.99 16.34 -0.59
N VAL A 90 -6.44 17.52 -0.31
CA VAL A 90 -6.35 18.08 1.03
C VAL A 90 -7.19 19.34 1.09
N TYR A 91 -8.13 19.39 2.01
CA TYR A 91 -9.02 20.54 2.21
C TYR A 91 -8.74 21.19 3.56
N ASN A 92 -8.86 22.51 3.65
CA ASN A 92 -8.83 23.19 4.95
C ASN A 92 -10.14 22.96 5.75
N GLU A 93 -10.22 23.52 6.95
CA GLU A 93 -11.42 23.45 7.81
C GLU A 93 -12.67 24.07 7.17
N LYS A 94 -12.49 25.08 6.31
CA LYS A 94 -13.56 25.75 5.56
C LYS A 94 -13.94 25.00 4.28
N GLY A 95 -13.37 23.83 4.02
CA GLY A 95 -13.65 23.02 2.83
C GLY A 95 -12.99 23.49 1.53
N LYS A 96 -12.07 24.48 1.58
CA LYS A 96 -11.28 24.92 0.42
C LYS A 96 -10.13 23.95 0.17
N LEU A 97 -9.93 23.57 -1.10
CA LEU A 97 -8.79 22.76 -1.52
C LEU A 97 -7.48 23.53 -1.30
N ILE A 98 -6.55 22.94 -0.55
CA ILE A 98 -5.23 23.51 -0.23
C ILE A 98 -4.07 22.68 -0.78
N GLY A 99 -4.32 21.44 -1.20
CA GLY A 99 -3.30 20.57 -1.76
C GLY A 99 -3.87 19.40 -2.55
N GLY A 100 -3.07 18.88 -3.47
CA GLY A 100 -3.48 17.81 -4.39
C GLY A 100 -4.51 18.28 -5.42
N GLY A 101 -5.45 17.40 -5.76
CA GLY A 101 -6.56 17.77 -6.63
C GLY A 101 -7.52 16.61 -6.89
N PRO A 102 -8.84 16.83 -6.81
CA PRO A 102 -9.83 15.76 -6.97
C PRO A 102 -9.85 15.18 -8.39
N THR A 103 -9.43 15.99 -9.38
CA THR A 103 -9.28 15.60 -10.79
C THR A 103 -7.87 15.11 -11.13
N LYS A 104 -6.88 15.30 -10.24
CA LYS A 104 -5.53 14.81 -10.47
C LYS A 104 -5.47 13.33 -10.08
N CYS A 105 -5.18 12.50 -11.08
CA CYS A 105 -4.99 11.07 -10.93
C CYS A 105 -3.49 10.75 -10.99
N TYR A 106 -3.00 9.98 -10.02
CA TYR A 106 -1.64 9.48 -9.97
C TYR A 106 -1.64 7.97 -10.13
N LYS A 107 -0.69 7.47 -10.93
CA LYS A 107 -0.39 6.04 -11.00
C LYS A 107 0.59 5.70 -9.88
N VAL A 108 0.11 4.90 -8.94
CA VAL A 108 0.83 4.54 -7.72
C VAL A 108 1.16 3.05 -7.76
N LEU A 109 2.44 2.72 -7.65
CA LEU A 109 2.95 1.36 -7.61
C LEU A 109 3.55 1.07 -6.23
N GLU A 110 2.91 0.17 -5.49
CA GLU A 110 3.25 -0.11 -4.09
C GLU A 110 3.35 -1.62 -3.86
N HIS A 111 4.24 -2.00 -2.94
CA HIS A 111 4.33 -3.38 -2.45
C HIS A 111 3.83 -3.41 -1.01
N VAL A 112 2.67 -3.99 -0.79
CA VAL A 112 2.04 -4.07 0.53
C VAL A 112 2.31 -5.44 1.13
N VAL A 113 2.80 -5.45 2.35
CA VAL A 113 3.07 -6.65 3.14
C VAL A 113 1.85 -6.98 3.96
N PHE A 114 1.25 -8.13 3.68
CA PHE A 114 0.20 -8.71 4.50
C PHE A 114 0.81 -9.74 5.44
N GLN A 115 0.36 -9.75 6.69
CA GLN A 115 0.78 -10.70 7.71
C GLN A 115 -0.42 -11.39 8.33
N ARG A 116 -0.24 -12.67 8.64
CA ARG A 116 -1.19 -13.49 9.39
C ARG A 116 -0.42 -14.37 10.37
N CYS A 117 -0.87 -14.40 11.61
CA CYS A 117 -0.35 -15.25 12.66
C CYS A 117 -1.29 -16.44 12.84
N LEU A 118 -0.81 -17.68 12.74
CA LEU A 118 -1.67 -18.86 12.82
C LEU A 118 -2.01 -19.29 14.25
N TRP A 119 -1.35 -18.72 15.25
CA TRP A 119 -1.67 -18.94 16.66
C TRP A 119 -2.79 -18.01 17.17
N ASP A 120 -3.22 -17.04 16.38
CA ASP A 120 -4.33 -16.16 16.76
C ASP A 120 -5.65 -16.92 16.72
N LYS A 121 -6.57 -16.57 17.62
CA LYS A 121 -7.91 -17.19 17.71
C LYS A 121 -8.74 -17.03 16.43
N ASP A 122 -8.52 -15.94 15.70
CA ASP A 122 -9.11 -15.67 14.38
C ASP A 122 -8.02 -15.17 13.42
N PRO A 123 -7.31 -16.09 12.75
CA PRO A 123 -6.13 -15.77 11.95
C PRO A 123 -6.54 -15.03 10.67
N ASN A 124 -6.57 -13.70 10.75
CA ASN A 124 -6.88 -12.82 9.63
C ASN A 124 -5.62 -12.26 8.97
N TRP A 125 -5.72 -11.95 7.67
CA TRP A 125 -4.68 -11.20 6.97
C TRP A 125 -4.79 -9.72 7.30
N LEU A 126 -3.75 -9.16 7.89
CA LEU A 126 -3.66 -7.74 8.22
C LEU A 126 -2.57 -7.09 7.37
N ILE A 127 -2.72 -5.79 7.08
CA ILE A 127 -1.64 -5.02 6.46
C ILE A 127 -0.61 -4.74 7.55
N TYR A 128 0.60 -5.29 7.37
CA TYR A 128 1.71 -5.11 8.28
C TYR A 128 2.54 -3.88 7.95
N GLY A 129 2.70 -3.59 6.64
CA GLY A 129 3.43 -2.42 6.20
C GLY A 129 3.66 -2.39 4.70
N TYR A 130 4.52 -1.47 4.29
CA TYR A 130 4.93 -1.30 2.90
C TYR A 130 6.38 -1.75 2.73
N TYR A 131 6.63 -2.43 1.62
CA TYR A 131 7.96 -2.78 1.19
C TYR A 131 8.40 -1.78 0.13
N PHE A 132 9.32 -0.90 0.51
CA PHE A 132 9.96 0.01 -0.43
C PHE A 132 11.06 -0.76 -1.15
N LEU A 133 10.86 -0.99 -2.45
CA LEU A 133 11.98 -1.44 -3.27
C LEU A 133 13.03 -0.33 -3.26
N PRO A 134 14.32 -0.66 -3.03
CA PRO A 134 15.37 0.33 -3.26
C PRO A 134 15.22 0.80 -4.70
N MET A 135 15.02 2.11 -4.90
CA MET A 135 15.05 2.66 -6.25
C MET A 135 16.37 2.23 -6.87
N PRO A 136 16.39 1.70 -8.12
CA PRO A 136 17.63 1.71 -8.87
C PRO A 136 18.09 3.16 -8.87
N GLN A 137 19.23 3.41 -8.22
CA GLN A 137 19.92 4.69 -8.11
C GLN A 137 19.48 5.65 -9.23
N LEU A 138 18.57 6.56 -8.90
CA LEU A 138 18.16 7.61 -9.81
C LEU A 138 19.44 8.33 -10.21
N PRO A 139 19.66 8.64 -11.50
CA PRO A 139 20.72 9.57 -11.85
C PRO A 139 20.55 10.84 -10.99
N PRO A 140 21.64 11.46 -10.52
CA PRO A 140 21.56 12.67 -9.72
C PRO A 140 20.67 13.68 -10.45
N LEU A 141 19.79 14.34 -9.70
CA LEU A 141 18.91 15.36 -10.27
C LEU A 141 19.77 16.38 -11.04
N PRO A 142 19.32 16.85 -12.21
CA PRO A 142 19.97 17.97 -12.88
C PRO A 142 20.11 19.15 -11.90
N PRO A 143 21.23 19.88 -11.91
CA PRO A 143 21.45 21.03 -11.00
C PRO A 143 20.29 22.04 -11.01
N ASP A 144 19.63 22.15 -12.16
CA ASP A 144 18.58 23.12 -12.48
C ASP A 144 17.25 22.84 -11.75
N TYR A 145 17.11 21.68 -11.10
CA TYR A 145 15.87 21.31 -10.39
C TYR A 145 15.74 21.95 -9.00
N ILE A 146 16.83 22.50 -8.46
CA ILE A 146 16.85 23.13 -7.12
C ILE A 146 16.56 24.64 -7.21
N SER A 147 16.69 25.26 -8.38
CA SER A 147 16.41 26.69 -8.56
C SER A 147 14.92 26.96 -8.79
N GLY A 148 14.14 26.82 -7.72
CA GLY A 148 12.84 27.51 -7.58
C GLY A 148 13.02 29.02 -7.38
N GLN A 149 13.72 29.69 -8.29
CA GLN A 149 13.67 31.14 -8.43
C GLN A 149 13.33 31.46 -9.88
N GLY A 150 12.04 31.72 -10.12
CA GLY A 150 11.64 32.49 -11.28
C GLY A 150 12.25 33.88 -11.13
N THR A 151 13.29 34.16 -11.89
CA THR A 151 13.60 35.53 -12.27
C THR A 151 12.46 36.01 -13.15
N ALA A 152 11.72 36.99 -12.63
CA ALA A 152 10.96 37.88 -13.47
C ALA A 152 11.95 38.57 -14.41
N GLU A 153 11.94 38.20 -15.69
CA GLU A 153 12.55 39.00 -16.73
C GLU A 153 11.43 39.68 -17.51
N SER A 154 11.22 40.94 -17.13
CA SER A 154 10.74 42.01 -17.97
C SER A 154 11.58 42.12 -19.25
N GLY A 155 10.90 42.02 -20.39
CA GLY A 155 11.38 42.34 -21.74
C GLY A 155 10.20 42.43 -22.68
#